data_AF-A0A9W7ISJ0-F1
#
_entry.id   AF-A0A9W7ISJ0-F1
#
_cell.length_a   1.000
_cell.length_b   1.000
_cell.length_c   1.000
_cell.angle_alpha   90.00
_cell.angle_beta   90.00
_cell.angle_gamma   90.00
#
_symmetry.space_group_name_H-M   'P 1'
#
loop_
_entity.id
_entity.type
_entity.pdbx_description
1 polymer ?
#
loop_
_entity_poly.entity_id
_entity_poly.type
_entity_poly.pdbx_seq_one_letter_code
_entity_poly.pdbx_strand_id
1 'polypeptide(L)'
;MKRYAMVWILQAVIEANIIAPLVHLQQNDEFDIKEEAALAIANAASCGTHDQIRFLVSQGCIKPLCDLIWCDPSIVKVSLKGLENILKVGEDEKTMGTTDGVNLYKQMIKDARGRWKIKYLRSHYEEIYNECKSELHPDTIEIYEKAVEVLKTYWLEEDDVR
;
A
#
# COMPACT_ATOMS: atom_id res chain seq x y z
N MET A 1 -10.75 1.31 -21.10
CA MET A 1 -9.86 2.39 -21.60
C MET A 1 -8.96 3.00 -20.52
N LYS A 2 -9.37 3.18 -19.26
CA LYS A 2 -8.52 3.80 -18.21
C LYS A 2 -7.32 2.96 -17.72
N ARG A 3 -7.41 1.62 -17.79
CA ARG A 3 -6.38 0.70 -17.27
C ARG A 3 -5.08 0.62 -18.10
N TYR A 4 -5.15 0.91 -19.40
CA TYR A 4 -3.98 0.86 -20.30
C TYR A 4 -3.19 2.17 -20.35
N ALA A 5 -3.85 3.32 -20.15
CA ALA A 5 -3.19 4.62 -20.12
C ALA A 5 -2.27 4.77 -18.89
N MET A 6 -2.65 4.20 -17.75
CA MET A 6 -1.90 4.33 -16.49
C MET A 6 -0.63 3.47 -16.47
N VAL A 7 -0.64 2.29 -17.10
CA VAL A 7 0.54 1.42 -17.25
C VAL A 7 1.60 2.07 -18.14
N TRP A 8 1.19 2.83 -19.16
CA TRP A 8 2.11 3.56 -20.04
C TRP A 8 2.78 4.75 -19.36
N ILE A 9 2.06 5.50 -18.51
CA ILE A 9 2.64 6.62 -17.78
C ILE A 9 3.74 6.13 -16.83
N LEU A 10 3.53 4.98 -16.17
CA LEU A 10 4.51 4.47 -15.23
C LEU A 10 5.83 4.07 -15.90
N GLN A 11 5.76 3.37 -17.04
CA GLN A 11 6.95 2.99 -17.79
C GLN A 11 7.70 4.23 -18.31
N ALA A 12 6.98 5.25 -18.78
CA ALA A 12 7.56 6.52 -19.22
C ALA A 12 8.20 7.33 -18.07
N VAL A 13 7.61 7.31 -16.87
CA VAL A 13 8.13 8.00 -15.68
C VAL A 13 9.41 7.33 -15.15
N ILE A 14 9.48 6.00 -15.21
CA ILE A 14 10.68 5.23 -14.85
C ILE A 14 11.80 5.50 -15.86
N GLU A 15 11.51 5.47 -17.17
CA GLU A 15 12.49 5.73 -18.23
C GLU A 15 12.99 7.19 -18.23
N ALA A 16 12.19 8.13 -17.75
CA ALA A 16 12.56 9.54 -17.65
C ALA A 16 13.36 9.89 -16.36
N ASN A 17 13.67 8.91 -15.51
CA ASN A 17 14.47 9.08 -14.29
C ASN A 17 13.90 10.12 -13.28
N ILE A 18 12.56 10.27 -13.26
CA ILE A 18 11.84 11.30 -12.48
C ILE A 18 11.53 10.81 -11.05
N ILE A 19 11.72 9.51 -10.78
CA ILE A 19 11.43 8.90 -9.47
C ILE A 19 12.22 9.57 -8.34
N ALA A 20 13.53 9.81 -8.52
CA ALA A 20 14.36 10.43 -7.47
C ALA A 20 13.98 11.90 -7.16
N PRO A 21 13.71 12.76 -8.17
CA PRO A 21 13.12 14.09 -7.96
C PRO A 21 11.76 14.07 -7.25
N LEU A 22 10.87 13.13 -7.60
CA LEU A 22 9.54 12.98 -6.99
C LEU A 22 9.63 12.63 -5.50
N VAL A 23 10.54 11.73 -5.13
CA VAL A 23 10.80 11.37 -3.72
C VAL A 23 11.38 12.56 -2.95
N HIS A 24 12.20 13.39 -3.58
CA HIS A 24 12.76 14.59 -2.94
C HIS A 24 11.74 15.72 -2.75
N LEU A 25 10.84 15.89 -3.73
CA LEU A 25 9.67 16.78 -3.64
C LEU A 25 8.69 16.33 -2.55
N GLN A 26 8.51 15.02 -2.39
CA GLN A 26 7.68 14.42 -1.35
C GLN A 26 8.15 14.76 0.08
N GLN A 27 9.42 15.15 0.25
CA GLN A 27 9.95 15.58 1.54
C GLN A 27 9.83 17.09 1.77
N ASN A 28 9.73 17.92 0.72
CA ASN A 28 9.94 19.37 0.84
C ASN A 28 8.79 20.30 0.39
N ASP A 29 7.81 19.89 -0.43
CA ASP A 29 6.84 20.84 -1.04
C ASP A 29 5.37 20.77 -0.53
N GLU A 30 4.52 21.69 -1.01
CA GLU A 30 3.10 21.88 -0.63
C GLU A 30 2.26 20.59 -0.69
N PHE A 31 1.26 20.50 0.21
CA PHE A 31 0.50 19.30 0.56
C PHE A 31 -0.05 18.53 -0.66
N ASP A 32 -0.51 19.24 -1.69
CA ASP A 32 -1.16 18.67 -2.87
C ASP A 32 -0.20 17.89 -3.80
N ILE A 33 1.08 18.29 -3.89
CA ILE A 33 2.06 17.62 -4.76
C ILE A 33 2.53 16.30 -4.14
N LYS A 34 2.59 16.23 -2.81
CA LYS A 34 3.01 15.04 -2.06
C LYS A 34 2.00 13.90 -2.17
N GLU A 35 0.72 14.24 -2.20
CA GLU A 35 -0.38 13.30 -2.31
C GLU A 35 -0.44 12.67 -3.71
N GLU A 36 -0.31 13.48 -4.76
CA GLU A 36 -0.26 12.98 -6.16
C GLU A 36 0.96 12.10 -6.44
N ALA A 37 2.14 12.46 -5.88
CA ALA A 37 3.33 11.63 -5.99
C ALA A 37 3.15 10.27 -5.27
N ALA A 38 2.60 10.30 -4.06
CA ALA A 38 2.31 9.09 -3.30
C ALA A 38 1.24 8.23 -4.00
N LEU A 39 0.24 8.85 -4.62
CA LEU A 39 -0.78 8.19 -5.44
C LEU A 39 -0.18 7.51 -6.68
N ALA A 40 0.73 8.18 -7.37
CA ALA A 40 1.43 7.59 -8.50
C ALA A 40 2.20 6.33 -8.08
N ILE A 41 2.88 6.40 -6.93
CA ILE A 41 3.59 5.27 -6.32
C ILE A 41 2.62 4.16 -5.88
N ALA A 42 1.47 4.50 -5.29
CA ALA A 42 0.46 3.53 -4.88
C ALA A 42 -0.11 2.78 -6.09
N ASN A 43 -0.40 3.50 -7.17
CA ASN A 43 -0.81 2.91 -8.44
C ASN A 43 0.28 2.03 -9.04
N ALA A 44 1.55 2.48 -9.00
CA ALA A 44 2.71 1.70 -9.42
C ALA A 44 2.81 0.38 -8.66
N ALA A 45 2.74 0.42 -7.34
CA ALA A 45 2.80 -0.76 -6.47
C ALA A 45 1.59 -1.68 -6.67
N SER A 46 0.41 -1.12 -6.97
CA SER A 46 -0.82 -1.90 -7.20
C SER A 46 -0.79 -2.76 -8.48
N CYS A 47 0.04 -2.39 -9.46
CA CYS A 47 0.08 -3.03 -10.78
C CYS A 47 1.48 -3.48 -11.22
N GLY A 48 2.52 -3.23 -10.41
CA GLY A 48 3.90 -3.52 -10.75
C GLY A 48 4.25 -5.00 -10.74
N THR A 49 5.26 -5.37 -11.53
CA THR A 49 5.89 -6.70 -11.48
C THR A 49 6.75 -6.86 -10.22
N HIS A 50 7.18 -8.09 -9.89
CA HIS A 50 8.05 -8.33 -8.72
C HIS A 50 9.31 -7.45 -8.72
N ASP A 51 9.98 -7.31 -9.87
CA ASP A 51 11.20 -6.50 -9.98
C ASP A 51 10.92 -4.98 -9.88
N GLN A 52 9.79 -4.51 -10.42
CA GLN A 52 9.36 -3.12 -10.25
C GLN A 52 9.02 -2.83 -8.78
N ILE A 53 8.37 -3.77 -8.09
CA ILE A 53 8.05 -3.62 -6.68
C ILE A 53 9.32 -3.59 -5.83
N ARG A 54 10.28 -4.49 -6.07
CA ARG A 54 11.61 -4.45 -5.43
C ARG A 54 12.28 -3.09 -5.60
N PHE A 55 12.27 -2.57 -6.84
CA PHE A 55 12.82 -1.26 -7.12
C PHE A 55 12.10 -0.16 -6.34
N LEU A 56 10.77 -0.12 -6.36
CA LEU A 56 9.98 0.88 -5.60
C LEU A 56 10.28 0.82 -4.09
N VAL A 57 10.38 -0.39 -3.52
CA VAL A 57 10.72 -0.56 -2.11
C VAL A 57 12.13 -0.05 -1.82
N SER A 58 13.11 -0.31 -2.71
CA SER A 58 14.47 0.22 -2.58
C SER A 58 14.53 1.75 -2.59
N GLN A 59 13.55 2.40 -3.24
CA GLN A 59 13.39 3.86 -3.26
C GLN A 59 12.63 4.42 -2.04
N GLY A 60 12.26 3.56 -1.08
CA GLY A 60 11.60 3.98 0.16
C GLY A 60 10.10 4.22 0.03
N CYS A 61 9.42 3.60 -0.93
CA CYS A 61 7.98 3.82 -1.17
C CYS A 61 7.04 3.41 -0.02
N ILE A 62 7.50 2.53 0.89
CA ILE A 62 6.65 1.93 1.94
C ILE A 62 6.08 2.99 2.89
N LYS A 63 6.91 3.93 3.35
CA LYS A 63 6.48 4.96 4.29
C LYS A 63 5.42 5.91 3.69
N PRO A 64 5.64 6.47 2.50
CA PRO A 64 4.60 7.18 1.73
C PRO A 64 3.27 6.43 1.63
N LEU A 65 3.31 5.15 1.26
CA LEU A 65 2.09 4.33 1.13
C LEU A 65 1.36 4.15 2.45
N CYS A 66 2.10 4.00 3.55
CA CYS A 66 1.51 3.93 4.89
C CYS A 66 0.92 5.28 5.32
N ASP A 67 1.46 6.40 4.85
CA ASP A 67 0.97 7.73 5.17
C ASP A 67 -0.36 8.06 4.45
N LEU A 68 -0.63 7.43 3.29
CA LEU A 68 -1.87 7.57 2.53
C LEU A 68 -3.10 6.80 3.07
N ILE A 69 -2.93 5.94 4.08
CA ILE A 69 -4.00 5.05 4.58
C ILE A 69 -5.15 5.85 5.26
N TRP A 70 -4.99 7.15 5.49
CA TRP A 70 -6.00 8.04 6.12
C TRP A 70 -6.58 9.10 5.19
N CYS A 71 -6.23 9.09 3.91
CA CYS A 71 -6.75 10.05 2.94
C CYS A 71 -8.15 9.65 2.45
N ASP A 72 -8.54 10.12 1.27
CA ASP A 72 -9.82 9.78 0.66
C ASP A 72 -9.98 8.27 0.42
N PRO A 73 -11.21 7.71 0.50
CA PRO A 73 -11.47 6.29 0.31
C PRO A 73 -10.86 5.68 -0.97
N SER A 74 -10.86 6.43 -2.07
CA SER A 74 -10.25 6.00 -3.33
C SER A 74 -8.73 5.80 -3.22
N ILE A 75 -8.05 6.69 -2.49
CA ILE A 75 -6.61 6.67 -2.24
C ILE A 75 -6.26 5.51 -1.29
N VAL A 76 -7.08 5.32 -0.26
CA VAL A 76 -6.93 4.23 0.71
C VAL A 76 -6.99 2.87 0.00
N LYS A 77 -7.94 2.67 -0.93
CA LYS A 77 -8.03 1.43 -1.72
C LYS A 77 -6.76 1.12 -2.49
N VAL A 78 -6.25 2.10 -3.23
CA VAL A 78 -5.03 1.93 -4.05
C VAL A 78 -3.83 1.68 -3.15
N SER A 79 -3.72 2.38 -2.03
CA SER A 79 -2.62 2.24 -1.08
C SER A 79 -2.62 0.86 -0.40
N LEU A 80 -3.78 0.39 0.05
CA LEU A 80 -3.94 -0.97 0.60
C LEU A 80 -3.58 -2.03 -0.43
N LYS A 81 -3.99 -1.85 -1.69
CA LYS A 81 -3.65 -2.76 -2.79
C LYS A 81 -2.14 -2.78 -3.07
N GLY A 82 -1.49 -1.62 -3.06
CA GLY A 82 -0.05 -1.50 -3.22
C GLY A 82 0.71 -2.19 -2.09
N LEU A 83 0.30 -1.97 -0.85
CA LEU A 83 0.90 -2.62 0.33
C LEU A 83 0.68 -4.14 0.33
N GLU A 84 -0.50 -4.62 -0.07
CA GLU A 84 -0.79 -6.05 -0.24
C GLU A 84 0.15 -6.69 -1.25
N ASN A 85 0.35 -6.05 -2.40
CA ASN A 85 1.27 -6.55 -3.42
C ASN A 85 2.72 -6.58 -2.92
N ILE A 86 3.17 -5.52 -2.23
CA ILE A 86 4.50 -5.49 -1.61
C ILE A 86 4.67 -6.65 -0.63
N LEU A 87 3.70 -6.88 0.25
CA LEU A 87 3.73 -7.99 1.20
C LEU A 87 3.78 -9.35 0.49
N LYS A 88 3.03 -9.50 -0.61
CA LYS A 88 3.05 -10.70 -1.44
C LYS A 88 4.41 -10.97 -2.06
N VAL A 89 5.06 -9.96 -2.64
CA VAL A 89 6.43 -10.10 -3.17
C VAL A 89 7.40 -10.55 -2.08
N GLY A 90 7.23 -10.01 -0.86
CA GLY A 90 8.05 -10.39 0.28
C GLY A 90 7.83 -11.82 0.78
N GLU A 91 6.61 -12.35 0.70
CA GLU A 91 6.35 -13.77 0.98
C GLU A 91 6.92 -14.68 -0.13
N ASP A 92 6.84 -14.25 -1.39
CA ASP A 92 7.44 -14.97 -2.51
C ASP A 92 8.98 -15.01 -2.37
N GLU A 93 9.61 -13.91 -1.96
CA GLU A 93 11.06 -13.88 -1.67
C GLU A 93 11.46 -14.74 -0.46
N LYS A 94 10.64 -14.74 0.58
CA LYS A 94 10.80 -15.61 1.75
C LYS A 94 10.74 -17.08 1.35
N THR A 95 9.79 -17.48 0.51
CA THR A 95 9.64 -18.86 0.04
C THR A 95 10.74 -19.28 -0.94
N MET A 96 11.32 -18.33 -1.68
CA MET A 96 12.51 -18.55 -2.51
C MET A 96 13.82 -18.67 -1.70
N GLY A 97 13.79 -18.50 -0.37
CA GLY A 97 14.95 -18.67 0.50
C GLY A 97 15.98 -17.54 0.41
N THR A 98 15.61 -16.38 -0.15
CA THR A 98 16.53 -15.23 -0.35
C THR A 98 16.72 -14.41 0.92
N THR A 99 15.84 -14.56 1.92
CA THR A 99 15.73 -13.68 3.09
C THR A 99 15.71 -14.44 4.43
N ASP A 100 16.45 -15.55 4.54
CA ASP A 100 16.50 -16.40 5.75
C ASP A 100 15.10 -16.79 6.30
N GLY A 101 14.12 -16.94 5.41
CA GLY A 101 12.75 -17.30 5.78
C GLY A 101 11.92 -16.16 6.38
N VAL A 102 12.37 -14.90 6.27
CA VAL A 102 11.66 -13.72 6.80
C VAL A 102 11.16 -12.82 5.68
N ASN A 103 9.93 -12.33 5.78
CA ASN A 103 9.41 -11.29 4.89
C ASN A 103 9.94 -9.92 5.35
N LEU A 104 10.98 -9.42 4.69
CA LEU A 104 11.61 -8.13 5.03
C LEU A 104 10.63 -6.96 4.86
N TYR A 105 9.77 -6.99 3.84
CA TYR A 105 8.80 -5.93 3.60
C TYR A 105 7.73 -5.85 4.70
N LYS A 106 7.36 -6.99 5.29
CA LYS A 106 6.49 -7.02 6.47
C LYS A 106 7.11 -6.26 7.65
N GLN A 107 8.42 -6.39 7.88
CA GLN A 107 9.13 -5.62 8.92
C GLN A 107 9.17 -4.14 8.58
N MET A 108 9.53 -3.77 7.35
CA MET A 108 9.57 -2.37 6.91
C MET A 108 8.20 -1.67 7.04
N ILE A 109 7.10 -2.37 6.76
CA ILE A 109 5.74 -1.84 6.95
C ILE A 109 5.42 -1.64 8.43
N LYS A 110 5.87 -2.54 9.32
CA LYS A 110 5.72 -2.36 10.77
C LYS A 110 6.49 -1.13 11.25
N ASP A 111 7.73 -0.96 10.81
CA ASP A 111 8.58 0.17 11.19
C ASP A 111 8.01 1.51 10.68
N ALA A 112 7.36 1.51 9.53
CA ALA A 112 6.62 2.65 9.00
C ALA A 112 5.26 2.92 9.69
N ARG A 113 4.96 2.21 10.80
CA ARG A 113 3.66 2.22 11.49
C ARG A 113 2.47 1.78 10.64
N GLY A 114 2.71 1.17 9.47
CA GLY A 114 1.67 0.74 8.52
C GLY A 114 0.70 -0.29 9.11
N ARG A 115 1.19 -1.26 9.89
CA ARG A 115 0.31 -2.26 10.56
C ARG A 115 -0.70 -1.58 11.49
N TRP A 116 -0.21 -0.70 12.38
CA TRP A 116 -1.07 0.04 13.32
C TRP A 116 -2.12 0.84 12.55
N LYS A 117 -1.67 1.45 11.45
CA LYS A 117 -2.50 2.24 10.57
C LYS A 117 -3.66 1.45 9.94
N ILE A 118 -3.36 0.30 9.33
CA ILE A 118 -4.37 -0.60 8.75
C ILE A 118 -5.34 -1.11 9.83
N LYS A 119 -4.84 -1.40 11.05
CA LYS A 119 -5.67 -1.87 12.16
C LYS A 119 -6.66 -0.82 12.65
N TYR A 120 -6.23 0.43 12.77
CA TYR A 120 -7.12 1.52 13.13
C TYR A 120 -8.17 1.76 12.05
N LEU A 121 -7.75 1.79 10.78
CA LEU A 121 -8.64 1.95 9.62
C LEU A 121 -9.74 0.87 9.63
N ARG A 122 -9.36 -0.39 9.83
CA ARG A 122 -10.29 -1.51 9.97
C ARG A 122 -11.32 -1.25 11.07
N SER A 123 -10.87 -0.87 12.28
CA SER A 123 -11.79 -0.62 13.40
C SER A 123 -12.72 0.57 13.14
N HIS A 124 -12.23 1.62 12.49
CA HIS A 124 -13.06 2.75 12.08
C HIS A 124 -14.18 2.32 11.11
N TYR A 125 -13.84 1.53 10.09
CA TYR A 125 -14.83 1.01 9.15
C TYR A 125 -15.69 -0.13 9.72
N GLU A 126 -15.25 -0.84 10.75
CA GLU A 126 -16.02 -1.89 11.43
C GLU A 126 -17.26 -1.33 12.13
N GLU A 127 -17.12 -0.19 12.81
CA GLU A 127 -18.24 0.54 13.42
C GLU A 127 -19.26 0.92 12.35
N ILE A 128 -18.79 1.53 11.26
CA ILE A 128 -19.63 1.94 10.12
C ILE A 128 -20.30 0.71 9.46
N TYR A 129 -19.55 -0.38 9.28
CA TYR A 129 -20.02 -1.63 8.67
C TYR A 129 -21.14 -2.29 9.47
N ASN A 130 -21.01 -2.29 10.81
CA ASN A 130 -22.00 -2.91 11.70
C ASN A 130 -23.28 -2.08 11.82
N GLU A 131 -23.20 -0.76 11.70
CA GLU A 131 -24.36 0.14 11.82
C GLU A 131 -25.23 0.17 10.55
N CYS A 132 -24.63 0.19 9.34
CA CYS A 132 -25.39 0.47 8.10
C CYS A 132 -24.98 -0.41 6.90
N LYS A 133 -24.77 -1.71 7.10
CA LYS A 133 -24.31 -2.65 6.05
C LYS A 133 -25.06 -2.57 4.72
N SER A 134 -26.39 -2.39 4.74
CA SER A 134 -27.24 -2.37 3.53
C SER A 134 -27.22 -1.05 2.77
N GLU A 135 -26.72 0.03 3.38
CA GLU A 135 -26.74 1.40 2.82
C GLU A 135 -25.32 1.92 2.54
N LEU A 136 -24.31 1.11 2.84
CA LEU A 136 -22.91 1.46 2.66
C LEU A 136 -22.50 1.55 1.20
N HIS A 137 -21.69 2.56 0.90
CA HIS A 137 -21.04 2.67 -0.39
C HIS A 137 -20.17 1.43 -0.64
N PRO A 138 -20.23 0.79 -1.82
CA PRO A 138 -19.47 -0.43 -2.12
C PRO A 138 -17.96 -0.30 -1.87
N ASP A 139 -17.39 0.89 -2.12
CA ASP A 139 -15.97 1.16 -1.84
C ASP A 139 -15.62 1.03 -0.36
N THR A 140 -16.53 1.42 0.54
CA THR A 140 -16.32 1.33 1.98
C THR A 140 -16.26 -0.13 2.45
N ILE A 141 -17.14 -0.97 1.90
CA ILE A 141 -17.15 -2.41 2.15
C ILE A 141 -15.84 -3.03 1.65
N GLU A 142 -15.42 -2.68 0.43
CA GLU A 142 -14.19 -3.21 -0.16
C GLU A 142 -12.94 -2.81 0.64
N ILE A 143 -12.86 -1.56 1.13
CA ILE A 143 -11.75 -1.11 1.99
C ILE A 143 -11.70 -1.93 3.28
N TYR A 144 -12.85 -2.09 3.94
CA TYR A 144 -12.94 -2.86 5.18
C TYR A 144 -12.52 -4.32 4.97
N GLU A 145 -13.11 -5.00 4.00
CA GLU A 145 -12.83 -6.40 3.70
C GLU A 145 -11.35 -6.60 3.34
N LYS A 146 -10.78 -5.69 2.53
CA LYS A 146 -9.36 -5.72 2.16
C LYS A 146 -8.44 -5.51 3.37
N ALA A 147 -8.76 -4.56 4.25
CA ALA A 147 -7.98 -4.33 5.47
C ALA A 147 -8.01 -5.55 6.39
N VAL A 148 -9.17 -6.21 6.53
CA VAL A 148 -9.32 -7.47 7.28
C VAL A 148 -8.48 -8.58 6.65
N GLU A 149 -8.55 -8.76 5.33
CA GLU A 149 -7.80 -9.78 4.58
C GLU A 149 -6.30 -9.61 4.74
N VAL A 150 -5.78 -8.38 4.59
CA VAL A 150 -4.35 -8.07 4.73
C VAL A 150 -3.86 -8.35 6.16
N LEU A 151 -4.61 -7.91 7.17
CA LEU A 151 -4.23 -8.16 8.57
C LEU A 151 -4.24 -9.66 8.90
N LYS A 152 -5.27 -10.39 8.43
CA LYS A 152 -5.35 -11.83 8.65
C LYS A 152 -4.23 -12.58 7.93
N THR A 153 -3.97 -12.27 6.67
CA THR A 153 -2.99 -13.01 5.87
C THR A 153 -1.56 -12.82 6.40
N TYR A 154 -1.19 -11.59 6.74
CA TYR A 154 0.21 -11.27 7.04
C TYR A 154 0.49 -11.11 8.54
N TRP A 155 -0.51 -10.93 9.40
CA TRP A 155 -0.32 -10.68 10.84
C TRP A 155 -1.21 -11.54 11.76
N LEU A 156 -1.78 -12.66 11.29
CA LEU A 156 -2.64 -13.55 12.09
C LEU A 156 -2.03 -13.91 13.46
N GLU A 157 -0.78 -14.35 13.46
CA GLU A 157 -0.08 -14.86 14.65
C GLU A 157 0.19 -13.78 15.72
N GLU A 158 0.15 -12.49 15.35
CA GLU A 158 0.43 -11.37 16.26
C GLU A 158 -0.84 -10.77 16.89
N ASP A 159 -2.04 -11.30 16.57
CA ASP A 159 -3.31 -10.89 17.18
C ASP A 159 -3.79 -11.88 18.28
N ASP A 160 -3.25 -13.11 18.33
CA ASP A 160 -3.54 -14.15 19.34
C ASP A 160 -2.70 -14.04 20.64
N VAL A 161 -1.71 -13.15 20.69
CA VAL A 161 -0.84 -12.94 21.88
C VAL A 161 -1.32 -11.75 22.73
N ARG A 162 -2.62 -11.73 23.06
CA ARG A 162 -3.19 -10.77 24.02
C ARG A 162 -3.47 -11.41 25.37
#